data_AF-A0A290ZJ95-F1
#
_entry.id   AF-A0A290ZJ95-F1
#
_cell.length_a   1.000
_cell.length_b   1.000
_cell.length_c   1.000
_cell.angle_alpha   90.00
_cell.angle_beta   90.00
_cell.angle_gamma   90.00
#
_symmetry.space_group_name_H-M   'P 1'
#
loop_
_entity.id
_entity.type
_entity.pdbx_description
1 polymer ?
#
loop_
_entity_poly.entity_id
_entity_poly.type
_entity_poly.pdbx_seq_one_letter_code
_entity_poly.pdbx_strand_id
1 'polypeptide(L)' 'MSTHTLTLDVDTISAKLAAAAGIIDLIVTLAWTGDMESLCEHSLSESISTAMDMIGEARQLLAGTSREVRLR' A
#
# COMPACT_ATOMS: atom_id res chain seq x y z
N MET A 1 -9.48 15.75 -31.10
CA MET A 1 -8.70 15.95 -29.86
C MET A 1 -9.44 15.22 -28.75
N SER A 2 -8.96 14.05 -28.34
CA SER A 2 -9.59 13.26 -27.28
C SER A 2 -9.10 13.74 -25.92
N THR A 3 -10.00 14.35 -25.16
CA THR A 3 -9.79 14.66 -23.74
C THR A 3 -9.83 13.36 -22.95
N HIS A 4 -8.67 12.73 -22.73
CA HIS A 4 -8.56 11.71 -21.70
C HIS A 4 -8.59 12.42 -20.34
N THR A 5 -9.71 12.27 -19.64
CA THR A 5 -9.84 12.61 -18.23
C THR A 5 -9.32 11.41 -17.45
N LEU A 6 -8.06 11.45 -17.03
CA LEU A 6 -7.51 10.48 -16.09
C LEU A 6 -8.12 10.79 -14.72
N THR A 7 -9.15 10.03 -14.36
CA THR A 7 -9.77 10.07 -13.04
C THR A 7 -8.83 9.43 -12.04
N LEU A 8 -8.51 10.15 -10.97
CA LEU A 8 -7.80 9.60 -9.82
C LEU A 8 -8.62 8.43 -9.27
N ASP A 9 -8.08 7.21 -9.35
CA ASP A 9 -8.72 6.02 -8.79
C ASP A 9 -8.48 5.97 -7.28
N VAL A 10 -9.23 6.82 -6.58
CA VAL A 10 -9.19 6.95 -5.11
C VAL A 10 -9.56 5.64 -4.43
N ASP A 11 -10.45 4.85 -5.03
CA ASP A 11 -10.90 3.58 -4.47
C ASP A 11 -9.76 2.56 -4.48
N THR A 12 -9.04 2.43 -5.60
CA THR A 12 -7.86 1.55 -5.68
C THR A 12 -6.75 2.00 -4.73
N ILE A 13 -6.49 3.31 -4.64
CA ILE A 13 -5.49 3.84 -3.68
C ILE A 13 -5.90 3.50 -2.24
N SER A 14 -7.16 3.73 -1.90
CA SER A 14 -7.70 3.48 -0.56
C SER A 14 -7.65 1.99 -0.23
N ALA A 15 -8.00 1.12 -1.17
CA ALA A 15 -7.93 -0.34 -0.99
C ALA A 15 -6.48 -0.82 -0.73
N LYS A 16 -5.51 -0.31 -1.49
CA LYS A 16 -4.08 -0.65 -1.28
C LYS A 16 -3.57 -0.20 0.08
N LEU A 17 -3.90 1.03 0.49
CA LEU A 17 -3.49 1.55 1.80
C LEU A 17 -4.18 0.80 2.95
N ALA A 18 -5.46 0.45 2.81
CA ALA A 18 -6.18 -0.34 3.79
C ALA A 18 -5.60 -1.75 3.96
N ALA A 19 -5.24 -2.42 2.85
CA ALA A 19 -4.61 -3.73 2.89
C ALA A 19 -3.22 -3.67 3.55
N ALA A 20 -2.39 -2.69 3.19
CA ALA A 20 -1.08 -2.49 3.82
C ALA A 20 -1.20 -2.20 5.32
N ALA A 21 -2.17 -1.36 5.71
CA ALA A 21 -2.43 -1.05 7.11
C ALA A 21 -2.85 -2.30 7.91
N GLY A 22 -3.71 -3.16 7.34
CA GLY A 22 -4.12 -4.41 7.99
C GLY A 22 -2.95 -5.38 8.22
N ILE A 23 -2.02 -5.48 7.27
CA ILE A 23 -0.82 -6.31 7.44
C ILE A 23 0.06 -5.76 8.57
N ILE A 24 0.31 -4.45 8.59
CA ILE A 24 1.12 -3.80 9.62
C ILE A 24 0.47 -3.95 11.00
N ASP A 25 -0.84 -3.75 11.09
CA ASP A 25 -1.60 -3.88 12.35
C ASP A 25 -1.54 -5.30 12.92
N LEU A 26 -1.67 -6.32 12.05
CA LEU A 26 -1.50 -7.71 12.44
C LEU A 26 -0.09 -7.97 12.99
N ILE A 27 0.94 -7.50 12.30
CA ILE A 27 2.34 -7.65 12.74
C ILE A 27 2.57 -6.98 14.10
N VAL A 28 2.06 -5.76 14.28
CA VAL A 28 2.16 -5.03 15.56
C VAL A 28 1.41 -5.77 16.67
N THR A 29 0.23 -6.30 16.39
CA THR A 29 -0.55 -7.09 17.33
C THR A 29 0.23 -8.32 17.79
N LEU A 30 0.81 -9.07 16.85
CA LEU A 30 1.62 -10.26 17.16
C LEU A 30 2.90 -9.91 17.95
N ALA A 31 3.52 -8.77 17.65
CA ALA A 31 4.65 -8.27 18.42
C ALA A 31 4.25 -7.94 19.88
N TRP A 32 3.04 -7.42 20.09
CA TRP A 32 2.52 -7.08 21.41
C TRP A 32 2.03 -8.29 22.20
N THR A 33 1.45 -9.30 21.55
CA THR A 33 1.01 -10.53 22.22
C THR A 33 2.15 -11.50 22.51
N GLY A 34 3.34 -11.26 21.93
CA GLY A 34 4.48 -12.16 22.03
C GLY A 34 4.39 -13.37 21.09
N ASP A 35 3.37 -13.43 20.24
CA ASP A 35 3.16 -14.52 19.28
C ASP A 35 3.99 -14.36 18.00
N MET A 36 4.87 -13.37 17.94
CA MET A 36 5.71 -13.12 16.77
C MET A 36 6.65 -14.29 16.45
N GLU A 37 7.10 -15.04 17.48
CA GLU A 37 7.91 -16.26 17.32
C GLU A 37 7.14 -17.41 16.66
N SER A 38 5.80 -17.37 16.66
CA SER A 38 4.95 -18.35 15.96
C SER A 38 4.93 -18.15 14.44
N LEU A 39 5.31 -16.94 13.97
CA LEU A 39 5.53 -16.66 12.57
C LEU A 39 6.96 -16.99 12.17
N CYS A 40 7.11 -17.80 11.13
CA CYS A 40 8.40 -17.99 10.49
C CYS A 40 8.94 -16.63 10.01
N GLU A 41 10.23 -16.35 10.24
CA GLU A 41 10.91 -15.12 9.81
C GLU A 41 10.69 -14.81 8.32
N HIS A 42 10.61 -15.84 7.50
CA HIS A 42 10.32 -15.73 6.07
C HIS A 42 8.92 -15.15 5.82
N SER A 43 7.88 -15.66 6.49
CA SER A 43 6.50 -15.18 6.35
C SER A 43 6.33 -13.76 6.85
N LEU A 44 7.05 -13.38 7.91
CA LEU A 44 7.09 -12.00 8.39
C LEU A 44 7.72 -11.07 7.34
N SER A 45 8.88 -11.45 6.79
CA SER A 45 9.58 -10.69 5.76
C SER A 45 8.73 -10.49 4.50
N GLU A 46 8.06 -11.55 4.04
CA GLU A 46 7.14 -11.48 2.89
C GLU A 46 5.94 -10.56 3.17
N SER A 47 5.37 -10.64 4.38
CA SER A 47 4.24 -9.79 4.78
C SER A 47 4.64 -8.31 4.80
N ILE A 48 5.79 -7.98 5.39
CA ILE A 48 6.32 -6.61 5.39
C ILE A 48 6.59 -6.12 3.96
N SER A 49 7.26 -6.95 3.15
CA SER A 49 7.56 -6.61 1.75
C SER A 49 6.28 -6.30 0.98
N THR A 50 5.25 -7.14 1.14
CA THR A 50 3.94 -6.96 0.52
C THR A 50 3.27 -5.65 0.95
N ALA A 51 3.29 -5.32 2.25
CA ALA A 51 2.74 -4.07 2.74
C ALA A 51 3.47 -2.84 2.15
N MET A 52 4.80 -2.91 2.07
CA MET A 52 5.62 -1.84 1.50
C MET A 52 5.40 -1.67 0.00
N ASP A 53 5.21 -2.75 -0.75
CA ASP A 53 4.88 -2.71 -2.18
C ASP A 53 3.52 -2.05 -2.42
N MET A 54 2.50 -2.42 -1.63
CA MET A 54 1.18 -1.78 -1.70
C MET A 54 1.23 -0.27 -1.41
N ILE A 55 2.03 0.16 -0.43
CA ILE A 55 2.27 1.58 -0.15
C ILE A 55 3.00 2.24 -1.33
N GLY A 56 3.99 1.57 -1.90
CA GLY A 56 4.75 2.02 -3.07
C GLY A 56 3.84 2.25 -4.28
N GLU A 57 2.98 1.29 -4.60
CA GLU A 57 2.00 1.37 -5.67
C GLU A 57 0.97 2.48 -5.44
N ALA A 58 0.43 2.60 -4.23
CA ALA A 58 -0.48 3.69 -3.87
C ALA A 58 0.18 5.06 -4.07
N ARG A 59 1.45 5.20 -3.68
CA ARG A 59 2.24 6.42 -3.90
C ARG A 59 2.48 6.69 -5.39
N GLN A 60 2.75 5.67 -6.20
CA GLN A 60 2.91 5.82 -7.64
C GLN A 60 1.62 6.28 -8.31
N LEU A 61 0.47 5.73 -7.91
CA LEU A 61 -0.84 6.16 -8.39
C LEU A 61 -1.09 7.63 -8.05
N LEU A 62 -0.83 8.05 -6.81
CA LEU A 62 -0.91 9.45 -6.38
C LEU A 62 0.03 10.38 -7.18
N ALA A 63 1.28 9.97 -7.37
CA ALA A 63 2.30 10.76 -8.06
C ALA A 63 2.06 10.85 -9.58
N GLY A 64 1.60 9.76 -10.20
CA GLY A 64 1.24 9.69 -11.62
C GLY A 64 0.14 10.69 -11.95
N THR A 65 -0.84 10.88 -11.06
CA THR A 65 -1.87 11.92 -11.20
C THR A 65 -1.30 13.33 -11.01
N SER A 66 -0.40 13.54 -10.06
CA SER A 66 0.11 14.87 -9.73
C SER A 66 1.07 15.46 -10.78
N ARG A 67 1.74 14.60 -11.58
CA ARG A 67 2.72 15.02 -12.59
C ARG A 67 2.07 15.56 -13.87
N GLU A 68 0.85 15.15 -14.19
CA GLU A 68 0.13 15.62 -15.38
C GLU A 68 -0.72 16.88 -15.14
N VAL A 69 -1.21 17.10 -13.91
CA VAL A 69 -1.89 18.37 -13.53
C VAL A 69 -0.93 19.56 -13.64
N ARG A 70 0.38 19.35 -13.46
CA ARG A 70 1.40 20.42 -13.52
C ARG A 70 1.85 20.77 -14.94
N LEU A 71 1.48 19.97 -15.94
CA LEU A 71 1.83 20.15 -17.36
C LEU A 71 0.65 20.64 -18.22
N ARG A 72 -0.50 20.93 -17.61
CA ARG A 72 -1.65 21.61 -18.21
C ARG A 72 -1.79 23.00 -17.59
#